data_AF-A0A1F8SZW6-F1
#
_entry.id   AF-A0A1F8SZW6-F1
#
_cell.length_a   1.000
_cell.length_b   1.000
_cell.length_c   1.000
_cell.angle_alpha   90.00
_cell.angle_beta   90.00
_cell.angle_gamma   90.00
#
_symmetry.space_group_name_H-M   'P 1'
#
loop_
_entity.id
_entity.type
_entity.pdbx_description
1 polymer ?
#
loop_
_entity_poly.entity_id
_entity_poly.type
_entity_poly.pdbx_seq_one_letter_code
_entity_poly.pdbx_strand_id
1 'polypeptide(L)'
;MPGKFPTFVLTLVHGVAGMIVFLLPSILAASGTTHPGFGLVGLGGAMIGLGGLLLSFLKTGRPIVSREIILRILPGILLLMTLAFVTGFALA
;
A
#
# COMPACT_ATOMS: atom_id res chain seq x y z
N MET A 1 -19.91 -6.55 -17.76
CA MET A 1 -18.45 -6.29 -17.63
C MET A 1 -18.28 -4.80 -17.41
N PRO A 2 -17.47 -4.33 -16.44
CA PRO A 2 -17.11 -2.92 -16.38
C PRO A 2 -16.53 -2.48 -17.73
N GLY A 3 -16.89 -1.28 -18.20
CA GLY A 3 -16.34 -0.77 -19.45
C GLY A 3 -14.81 -0.59 -19.39
N LYS A 4 -14.17 -0.58 -20.56
CA LYS A 4 -12.73 -0.30 -20.69
C LYS A 4 -12.35 1.07 -20.11
N PHE A 5 -13.21 2.07 -20.30
CA PHE A 5 -13.00 3.43 -19.82
C PHE A 5 -13.00 3.54 -18.28
N PRO A 6 -14.03 3.06 -17.54
CA PRO A 6 -13.99 3.02 -16.08
C PRO A 6 -12.78 2.29 -15.50
N THR A 7 -12.37 1.19 -16.14
CA THR A 7 -11.22 0.40 -15.67
C THR A 7 -9.91 1.17 -15.84
N PHE A 8 -9.75 1.88 -16.96
CA PHE A 8 -8.60 2.74 -17.20
C PHE A 8 -8.52 3.88 -16.17
N VAL A 9 -9.64 4.59 -15.96
CA VAL A 9 -9.73 5.66 -14.95
C VAL A 9 -9.39 5.14 -13.56
N LEU A 10 -9.96 3.99 -13.17
CA LEU A 10 -9.66 3.36 -11.87
C LEU A 10 -8.17 3.04 -11.75
N THR A 11 -7.57 2.41 -12.77
CA THR A 11 -6.15 2.04 -12.74
C THR A 11 -5.25 3.25 -12.58
N LEU A 12 -5.55 4.33 -13.31
CA LEU A 12 -4.78 5.58 -13.24
C LEU A 12 -4.90 6.25 -11.86
N VAL A 13 -6.14 6.50 -11.41
CA VAL A 13 -6.39 7.22 -10.15
C VAL A 13 -5.89 6.42 -8.95
N HIS A 14 -6.18 5.11 -8.92
CA HIS A 14 -5.72 4.25 -7.84
C HIS A 14 -4.19 4.14 -7.81
N GLY A 15 -3.55 3.99 -8.98
CA GLY A 15 -2.09 3.93 -9.07
C GLY A 15 -1.42 5.20 -8.57
N VAL A 16 -1.91 6.37 -8.99
CA VAL A 16 -1.40 7.67 -8.53
C VAL A 16 -1.64 7.85 -7.03
N ALA A 17 -2.84 7.55 -6.54
CA ALA A 17 -3.15 7.63 -5.10
C ALA A 17 -2.23 6.71 -4.29
N GLY A 18 -1.99 5.48 -4.74
CA GLY A 18 -1.06 4.55 -4.08
C GLY A 18 0.37 5.08 -4.02
N MET A 19 0.86 5.66 -5.12
CA MET A 19 2.18 6.30 -5.13
C MET A 19 2.25 7.49 -4.17
N ILE A 20 1.22 8.32 -4.10
CA ILE A 20 1.17 9.46 -3.18
C ILE A 20 1.20 8.97 -1.72
N VAL A 21 0.37 7.99 -1.36
CA VAL A 21 0.29 7.45 0.01
C VAL A 21 1.63 6.84 0.45
N PHE A 22 2.38 6.23 -0.46
CA PHE A 22 3.71 5.67 -0.16
C PHE A 22 4.81 6.75 -0.12
N LEU A 23 4.93 7.55 -1.18
CA LEU A 23 6.07 8.43 -1.38
C LEU A 23 5.97 9.74 -0.59
N LEU A 24 4.81 10.37 -0.55
CA LEU A 24 4.69 11.71 0.01
C LEU A 24 5.05 11.76 1.52
N PRO A 25 4.54 10.88 2.40
CA PRO A 25 4.93 10.90 3.81
C PRO A 25 6.42 10.61 4.00
N SER A 26 6.96 9.70 3.19
CA SER A 26 8.39 9.33 3.21
C SER A 26 9.27 10.54 2.84
N ILE A 27 8.90 11.29 1.81
CA ILE A 27 9.64 12.47 1.35
C ILE A 27 9.53 13.61 2.38
N LEU A 28 8.34 13.85 2.94
CA LEU A 28 8.13 14.90 3.93
C LEU A 28 8.90 14.64 5.24
N ALA A 29 8.93 13.39 5.69
CA ALA A 29 9.73 12.98 6.84
C ALA A 29 11.24 13.08 6.54
N ALA A 30 11.70 12.62 5.37
CA ALA A 30 13.12 12.65 4.99
C ALA A 30 13.65 14.07 4.74
N SER A 31 12.81 14.98 4.27
CA SER A 31 13.16 16.40 4.08
C SER A 31 13.12 17.22 5.37
N GLY A 32 12.70 16.63 6.50
CA GLY A 32 12.54 17.34 7.77
C GLY A 32 11.35 18.31 7.79
N THR A 33 10.44 18.22 6.81
CA THR A 33 9.24 19.07 6.74
C THR A 33 8.20 18.66 7.79
N THR A 34 8.17 17.39 8.17
CA THR A 34 7.33 16.82 9.22
C THR A 34 8.18 16.02 10.20
N HIS A 35 7.60 15.62 11.33
CA HIS A 35 8.29 14.75 12.27
C HIS A 35 8.74 13.44 11.59
N PRO A 36 9.94 12.89 11.90
CA PRO A 36 10.45 11.68 11.23
C PRO A 36 9.53 10.47 11.35
N GLY A 37 8.75 10.39 12.44
CA GLY A 37 7.73 9.36 12.66
C GLY A 37 6.65 9.32 11.58
N PHE A 38 6.40 10.43 10.87
CA PHE A 38 5.44 10.46 9.75
C PHE A 38 5.83 9.52 8.60
N GLY A 39 7.11 9.16 8.48
CA GLY A 39 7.58 8.15 7.52
C GLY A 39 6.94 6.77 7.72
N LEU A 40 6.40 6.47 8.91
CA LEU A 40 5.63 5.24 9.15
C LEU A 40 4.34 5.19 8.32
N VAL A 41 3.75 6.33 7.96
CA VAL A 41 2.63 6.37 7.01
C VAL A 41 3.09 5.89 5.63
N GLY A 42 4.25 6.33 5.17
CA GLY A 42 4.85 5.84 3.93
C GLY A 42 5.10 4.33 3.97
N LEU A 43 5.66 3.83 5.08
CA LEU A 43 5.87 2.40 5.30
C LEU A 43 4.55 1.60 5.25
N GLY A 44 3.50 2.08 5.92
CA GLY A 44 2.17 1.45 5.86
C GLY A 44 1.60 1.41 4.43
N GLY A 45 1.83 2.48 3.66
CA GLY A 45 1.48 2.57 2.23
C GLY A 45 2.18 1.51 1.39
N ALA A 46 3.47 1.27 1.65
CA ALA A 46 4.23 0.20 1.00
C ALA A 46 3.67 -1.19 1.36
N MET A 47 3.32 -1.42 2.63
CA MET A 47 2.77 -2.71 3.08
C MET A 47 1.45 -3.06 2.38
N ILE A 48 0.50 -2.12 2.31
CA ILE A 48 -0.77 -2.37 1.60
C ILE A 48 -0.57 -2.50 0.09
N GLY A 49 0.35 -1.73 -0.49
CA GLY A 49 0.72 -1.86 -1.91
C GLY A 49 1.26 -3.26 -2.23
N LEU A 50 2.12 -3.81 -1.37
CA LEU A 50 2.64 -5.17 -1.49
C LEU A 50 1.53 -6.22 -1.34
N GLY A 51 0.63 -6.05 -0.36
CA GLY A 51 -0.55 -6.92 -0.20
C GLY A 51 -1.45 -6.91 -1.44
N GLY A 52 -1.73 -5.73 -2.00
CA GLY A 52 -2.52 -5.59 -3.23
C GLY A 52 -1.85 -6.23 -4.45
N LEU A 53 -0.53 -6.10 -4.58
CA LEU A 53 0.25 -6.71 -5.66
C LEU A 53 0.22 -8.25 -5.57
N LEU A 54 0.40 -8.82 -4.37
CA LEU A 54 0.29 -10.26 -4.14
C LEU A 54 -1.09 -10.81 -4.55
N LEU A 55 -2.17 -10.11 -4.17
CA LEU A 55 -3.54 -10.49 -4.55
C LEU A 55 -3.77 -10.36 -6.06
N SER A 56 -3.16 -9.36 -6.71
CA SER A 56 -3.22 -9.20 -8.17
C SER A 56 -2.57 -10.40 -8.90
N PHE A 57 -1.38 -10.83 -8.47
CA PHE A 57 -0.72 -12.02 -9.03
C PHE A 57 -1.51 -13.31 -8.79
N LEU A 58 -2.17 -13.43 -7.64
CA LEU A 58 -3.08 -14.54 -7.37
C LEU A 58 -4.26 -14.54 -8.34
N LYS A 59 -4.85 -13.37 -8.63
CA LYS A 59 -5.99 -13.23 -9.54
C LYS A 59 -5.63 -13.52 -11.01
N THR A 60 -4.41 -13.21 -11.43
CA THR A 60 -3.95 -13.43 -12.81
C THR A 60 -3.49 -14.87 -13.08
N GLY A 61 -3.55 -15.76 -12.08
CA GLY A 61 -3.16 -17.17 -12.23
C GLY A 61 -1.64 -17.40 -12.34
N ARG A 62 -0.84 -16.35 -12.12
CA ARG A 62 0.63 -16.41 -12.07
C ARG A 62 1.13 -15.98 -10.68
N PRO A 63 0.77 -16.72 -9.62
CA PRO A 63 1.18 -16.38 -8.27
C PRO A 63 2.71 -16.47 -8.14
N ILE A 64 3.35 -15.40 -7.64
CA ILE A 64 4.77 -15.42 -7.25
C ILE A 64 4.97 -16.30 -6.02
N VAL A 65 3.96 -16.36 -5.14
CA VAL A 65 3.95 -17.14 -3.90
C VAL A 65 2.62 -17.88 -3.81
N SER A 66 2.59 -19.08 -3.20
CA SER A 66 1.38 -19.89 -3.14
C SER A 66 0.20 -19.14 -2.49
N ARG A 67 -1.02 -19.44 -2.96
CA ARG A 67 -2.28 -18.87 -2.43
C ARG A 67 -2.37 -18.99 -0.91
N GLU A 68 -1.99 -20.16 -0.39
CA GLU A 68 -2.01 -20.45 1.04
C GLU A 68 -1.08 -19.51 1.82
N ILE A 69 0.14 -19.30 1.33
CA ILE A 69 1.09 -18.38 1.97
C ILE A 69 0.54 -16.94 1.92
N ILE A 70 0.03 -16.49 0.75
CA ILE A 70 -0.53 -15.14 0.62
C ILE A 70 -1.64 -14.91 1.64
N LEU A 71 -2.61 -15.82 1.72
CA LEU A 71 -3.76 -15.68 2.64
C LEU A 71 -3.35 -15.84 4.11
N ARG A 72 -2.25 -16.54 4.40
CA ARG A 72 -1.70 -16.65 5.76
C ARG A 72 -0.97 -15.38 6.21
N ILE A 73 -0.23 -14.71 5.32
CA ILE A 73 0.53 -13.50 5.65
C ILE A 73 -0.29 -12.21 5.56
N LEU A 74 -1.34 -12.19 4.73
CA LEU A 74 -2.15 -11.00 4.48
C LEU A 74 -2.68 -10.36 5.78
N PRO A 75 -3.25 -11.11 6.76
CA PRO A 75 -3.74 -10.50 8.00
C PRO A 75 -2.62 -9.81 8.80
N GLY A 76 -1.43 -10.43 8.84
CA GLY A 76 -0.26 -9.84 9.50
C GLY A 76 0.20 -8.56 8.80
N ILE A 77 0.22 -8.55 7.46
CA ILE A 77 0.55 -7.34 6.67
C ILE A 77 -0.46 -6.22 6.95
N LEU A 78 -1.76 -6.53 7.00
CA LEU A 78 -2.81 -5.53 7.27
C LEU A 78 -2.74 -4.99 8.70
N LEU A 79 -2.43 -5.83 9.68
CA LEU A 79 -2.23 -5.40 11.06
C LEU A 79 -1.03 -4.45 11.18
N LEU A 80 0.12 -4.83 10.58
CA LEU A 80 1.32 -4.00 10.57
C LEU A 80 1.12 -2.69 9.81
N MET A 81 0.38 -2.71 8.69
CA MET A 81 -0.03 -1.49 7.99
C MET A 81 -0.84 -0.57 8.90
N THR A 82 -1.82 -1.12 9.62
CA THR A 82 -2.67 -0.34 10.52
C THR A 82 -1.85 0.30 11.63
N LEU A 83 -0.95 -0.46 12.26
CA LEU A 83 -0.03 0.04 13.27
C LEU A 83 0.85 1.17 12.71
N ALA A 84 1.43 0.98 11.52
CA ALA A 84 2.27 1.97 10.88
C ALA A 84 1.52 3.27 10.54
N PHE A 85 0.28 3.17 10.04
CA PHE A 85 -0.58 4.34 9.79
C PHE A 85 -0.94 5.07 11.08
N VAL A 86 -1.47 4.37 12.08
CA VAL A 86 -1.91 4.99 13.33
C VAL A 86 -0.74 5.67 14.04
N THR A 87 0.40 4.98 14.16
CA THR A 87 1.60 5.56 14.78
C THR A 87 2.18 6.70 13.96
N GLY A 88 2.25 6.56 12.62
CA GLY A 88 2.75 7.60 11.75
C GLY A 88 1.93 8.88 11.80
N PHE A 89 0.61 8.79 11.82
CA PHE A 89 -0.27 9.96 11.99
C PHE A 89 -0.25 10.51 13.41
N ALA A 90 -0.13 9.68 14.44
CA ALA A 90 -0.04 10.14 15.83
C ALA A 90 1.26 10.92 16.09
N LEU A 91 2.32 10.65 15.34
CA LEU A 91 3.62 11.29 15.45
C LEU A 91 3.83 12.44 14.46
N ALA A 92 2.92 12.67 13.52
CA ALA A 92 3.09 13.58 12.39
C ALA A 92 3.18 15.06 12.78
#